data_AF-A0A7Y2JEP1-F1
#
_entry.id   AF-A0A7Y2JEP1-F1
#
_cell.length_a   1.000
_cell.length_b   1.000
_cell.length_c   1.000
_cell.angle_alpha   90.00
_cell.angle_beta   90.00
_cell.angle_gamma   90.00
#
_symmetry.space_group_name_H-M   'P 1'
#
loop_
_entity.id
_entity.type
_entity.pdbx_description
1 polymer ?
#
loop_
_entity_poly.entity_id
_entity_poly.type
_entity_poly.pdbx_seq_one_letter_code
_entity_poly.pdbx_strand_id
1 'polypeptide(L)'
;GYSVAEILKAAGHKVYKTQIINDRGIHICKSMLAWKRFGNGETPETTGLKGDKLVGNYYVIFDQEYKKQIEKLVSQGVDEEVAKQEAPILLEAQQMLQAWEAGDTETVALWKTMNEWVYDGFEKTYNELGVDFDTYYYESETYLLGKEFIQEGLRSGVFYKKEDGSVWCDLTDDGLDEKIVLRSDGTAVYMTQDIGTAIQRIKDYPDVSGMVYTVGNEQDYHFKVLFLILKKLGFEWSKNLYHLSYGMVDLPSGKMKSREGTVVDADDLIIEMSNTAEDISKELGKLEDYSELEKKELYKTIGLGALKYFILKVDPKKRILFDPKESIDFQGNTGPFIQYTYARIQSILRKAKIENTDYANLSLNEKEKQLIKQLELFPETV
;
A
#
# COMPACT_ATOMS: atom_id res chain seq x y z
N GLY A 1 -2.42 -7.41 4.30
CA GLY A 1 -1.16 -7.72 3.60
C GLY A 1 -0.19 -8.40 4.55
N TYR A 2 0.73 -7.64 5.15
CA TYR A 2 1.84 -8.18 5.94
C TYR A 2 1.45 -9.20 7.03
N SER A 3 0.44 -8.88 7.86
CA SER A 3 -0.05 -9.82 8.88
C SER A 3 -0.55 -11.15 8.31
N VAL A 4 -1.17 -11.15 7.12
CA VAL A 4 -1.64 -12.37 6.46
C VAL A 4 -0.46 -13.20 5.99
N ALA A 5 0.59 -12.56 5.47
CA ALA A 5 1.83 -13.24 5.09
C ALA A 5 2.49 -13.93 6.28
N GLU A 6 2.60 -13.24 7.42
CA GLU A 6 3.20 -13.80 8.63
C GLU A 6 2.34 -14.92 9.26
N ILE A 7 1.00 -14.82 9.20
CA ILE A 7 0.09 -15.90 9.63
C ILE A 7 0.28 -17.14 8.74
N LEU A 8 0.27 -16.98 7.41
CA LEU A 8 0.47 -18.10 6.48
C LEU A 8 1.83 -18.76 6.67
N LYS A 9 2.87 -17.97 6.93
CA LYS A 9 4.21 -18.47 7.24
C LYS A 9 4.23 -19.25 8.56
N ALA A 10 3.55 -18.76 9.60
CA ALA A 10 3.42 -19.45 10.87
C ALA A 10 2.66 -20.78 10.74
N ALA A 11 1.68 -20.86 9.84
CA ALA A 11 0.96 -22.09 9.46
C ALA A 11 1.79 -23.06 8.59
N GLY A 12 3.05 -22.72 8.27
CA GLY A 12 3.97 -23.60 7.54
C GLY A 12 3.96 -23.42 6.02
N HIS A 13 3.27 -22.40 5.48
CA HIS A 13 3.34 -22.09 4.06
C HIS A 13 4.64 -21.37 3.70
N LYS A 14 5.17 -21.67 2.51
CA LYS A 14 6.15 -20.81 1.86
C LYS A 14 5.43 -19.59 1.30
N VAL A 15 5.83 -18.39 1.73
CA VAL A 15 5.17 -17.13 1.37
C VAL A 15 6.20 -16.22 0.71
N TYR A 16 5.81 -15.61 -0.41
CA TYR A 16 6.55 -14.54 -1.07
C TYR A 16 5.75 -13.24 -0.94
N LYS A 17 6.35 -12.23 -0.31
CA LYS A 17 5.81 -10.89 -0.15
C LYS A 17 6.22 -10.05 -1.35
N THR A 18 5.26 -9.69 -2.19
CA THR A 18 5.51 -8.89 -3.38
C THR A 18 4.90 -7.50 -3.24
N GLN A 19 5.62 -6.46 -3.63
CA GLN A 19 5.09 -5.11 -3.76
C GLN A 19 4.98 -4.72 -5.22
N ILE A 20 3.88 -4.05 -5.59
CA ILE A 20 3.65 -3.54 -6.95
C ILE A 20 3.77 -2.02 -6.88
N ILE A 21 4.77 -1.48 -7.55
CA ILE A 21 5.08 -0.06 -7.57
C ILE A 21 4.54 0.54 -8.87
N ASN A 22 3.64 1.52 -8.71
CA ASN A 22 3.23 2.36 -9.81
C ASN A 22 4.26 3.46 -10.02
N ASP A 23 5.16 3.23 -10.98
CA ASP A 23 6.26 4.11 -11.32
C ASP A 23 6.11 4.70 -12.73
N ARG A 24 4.89 4.73 -13.29
CA ARG A 24 4.66 5.31 -14.61
C ARG A 24 3.33 6.07 -14.71
N GLY A 25 3.27 6.93 -15.71
CA GLY A 25 2.05 7.63 -16.10
C GLY A 25 2.06 9.11 -15.74
N ILE A 26 0.96 9.78 -16.11
CA ILE A 26 0.90 11.24 -16.13
C ILE A 26 1.18 11.88 -14.78
N HIS A 27 0.80 11.25 -13.66
CA HIS A 27 1.01 11.79 -12.32
C HIS A 27 2.48 11.99 -11.97
N ILE A 28 3.37 11.14 -12.49
CA ILE A 28 4.82 11.27 -12.28
C ILE A 28 5.37 12.39 -13.17
N CYS A 29 4.92 12.48 -14.42
CA CYS A 29 5.30 13.58 -15.33
C CYS A 29 4.87 14.94 -14.77
N LYS A 30 3.75 15.02 -14.05
CA LYS A 30 3.34 16.24 -13.33
C LYS A 30 4.38 16.68 -12.31
N SER A 31 4.81 15.77 -11.43
CA SER A 31 5.85 16.05 -10.43
C SER A 31 7.18 16.39 -11.09
N MET A 32 7.60 15.65 -12.11
CA MET A 32 8.83 15.90 -12.86
C MET A 32 8.84 17.27 -13.53
N LEU A 33 7.74 17.65 -14.18
CA LEU A 33 7.61 18.96 -14.83
C LEU A 33 7.65 20.10 -13.81
N ALA A 34 6.93 19.95 -12.68
CA ALA A 34 6.95 20.95 -11.62
C ALA A 34 8.34 21.08 -10.98
N TRP A 35 9.05 19.97 -10.74
CA TRP A 35 10.43 20.00 -10.26
C TRP A 35 11.36 20.69 -11.26
N LYS A 36 11.25 20.36 -12.56
CA LYS A 36 12.06 20.97 -13.63
C LYS A 36 11.85 22.49 -13.72
N ARG A 37 10.62 22.96 -13.51
CA ARG A 37 10.26 24.39 -13.62
C ARG A 37 10.52 25.19 -12.35
N PHE A 38 10.22 24.61 -11.20
CA PHE A 38 10.12 25.34 -9.94
C PHE A 38 11.08 24.84 -8.87
N GLY A 39 11.72 23.69 -9.09
CA GLY A 39 12.52 23.04 -8.06
C GLY A 39 13.96 23.51 -7.94
N ASN A 40 14.46 24.32 -8.88
CA ASN A 40 15.80 24.94 -8.79
C ASN A 40 16.95 23.94 -8.48
N GLY A 41 16.82 22.68 -8.89
CA GLY A 41 17.80 21.63 -8.64
C GLY A 41 17.78 21.06 -7.21
N GLU A 42 16.71 21.29 -6.44
CA GLU A 42 16.53 20.69 -5.12
C GLU A 42 16.57 19.17 -5.16
N THR A 43 17.27 18.58 -4.19
CA THR A 43 17.33 17.14 -3.95
C THR A 43 16.89 16.83 -2.51
N PRO A 44 16.62 15.56 -2.18
CA PRO A 44 16.37 15.16 -0.79
C PRO A 44 17.50 15.61 0.15
N GLU A 45 18.74 15.56 -0.30
CA GLU A 45 19.92 15.98 0.49
C GLU A 45 19.95 17.49 0.73
N THR A 46 19.67 18.30 -0.30
CA THR A 46 19.71 19.77 -0.15
C THR A 46 18.55 20.31 0.68
N THR A 47 17.40 19.63 0.65
CA THR A 47 16.19 20.05 1.37
C THR A 47 16.08 19.43 2.76
N GLY A 48 16.77 18.31 3.01
CA GLY A 48 16.60 17.49 4.21
C GLY A 48 15.26 16.75 4.27
N LEU A 49 14.47 16.79 3.20
CA LEU A 49 13.19 16.09 3.10
C LEU A 49 13.38 14.65 2.64
N LYS A 50 12.49 13.77 3.08
CA LYS A 50 12.39 12.41 2.54
C LYS A 50 12.00 12.49 1.05
N GLY A 51 12.54 11.59 0.21
CA GLY A 51 12.44 11.73 -1.24
C GLY A 51 11.02 11.67 -1.80
N ASP A 52 10.17 10.74 -1.33
CA ASP A 52 8.75 10.70 -1.69
C ASP A 52 7.98 11.93 -1.19
N LYS A 53 8.34 12.50 -0.04
CA LYS A 53 7.77 13.77 0.44
C LYS A 53 8.15 14.93 -0.48
N LEU A 54 9.42 15.02 -0.87
CA LEU A 54 9.91 16.05 -1.79
C LEU A 54 9.18 15.96 -3.13
N VAL A 55 9.14 14.76 -3.75
CA VAL A 55 8.44 14.54 -5.02
C VAL A 55 6.93 14.80 -4.90
N GLY A 56 6.32 14.42 -3.77
CA GLY A 56 4.92 14.71 -3.45
C GLY A 56 4.62 16.21 -3.36
N ASN A 57 5.54 17.01 -2.80
CA ASN A 57 5.39 18.47 -2.77
C ASN A 57 5.34 19.05 -4.19
N TYR A 58 6.14 18.53 -5.12
CA TYR A 58 6.09 18.97 -6.52
C TYR A 58 4.80 18.57 -7.23
N TYR A 59 4.18 17.45 -6.86
CA TYR A 59 2.84 17.11 -7.32
C TYR A 59 1.82 18.17 -6.89
N VAL A 60 1.90 18.63 -5.63
CA VAL A 60 1.02 19.71 -5.12
C VAL A 60 1.30 21.03 -5.83
N ILE A 61 2.56 21.40 -6.06
CA ILE A 61 2.94 22.60 -6.81
C ILE A 61 2.38 22.54 -8.24
N PHE A 62 2.47 21.39 -8.92
CA PHE A 62 1.86 21.19 -10.22
C PHE A 62 0.36 21.49 -10.18
N ASP A 63 -0.36 20.87 -9.24
CA ASP A 63 -1.83 21.01 -9.17
C ASP A 63 -2.25 22.45 -8.83
N GLN A 64 -1.46 23.18 -8.02
CA GLN A 64 -1.69 24.61 -7.75
C GLN A 64 -1.51 25.45 -9.03
N GLU A 65 -0.44 25.21 -9.78
CA GLU A 65 -0.18 25.94 -11.02
C GLU A 65 -1.21 25.61 -12.11
N TYR A 66 -1.61 24.34 -12.20
CA TYR A 66 -2.68 23.88 -13.09
C TYR A 66 -4.01 24.59 -12.80
N LYS A 67 -4.41 24.71 -11.53
CA LYS A 67 -5.61 25.47 -11.13
C LYS A 67 -5.52 26.94 -11.52
N LYS A 68 -4.37 27.60 -11.27
CA LYS A 68 -4.15 29.00 -11.68
C LYS A 68 -4.28 29.20 -13.19
N GLN A 69 -3.77 28.26 -13.99
CA GLN A 69 -3.87 28.33 -15.45
C GLN A 69 -5.30 28.13 -15.95
N ILE A 70 -6.06 27.22 -15.34
CA ILE A 70 -7.50 27.06 -15.61
C ILE A 70 -8.24 28.36 -15.31
N GLU A 71 -8.08 28.93 -14.12
CA GLU A 71 -8.73 30.17 -13.71
C GLU A 71 -8.42 31.32 -14.67
N LYS A 72 -7.16 31.41 -15.13
CA LYS A 72 -6.74 32.39 -16.13
C LYS A 72 -7.44 32.18 -17.48
N LEU A 73 -7.50 30.95 -18.01
CA LEU A 73 -8.19 30.67 -19.27
C LEU A 73 -9.69 30.96 -19.19
N VAL A 74 -10.32 30.58 -18.07
CA VAL A 74 -11.73 30.90 -17.80
C VAL A 74 -11.96 32.41 -17.77
N SER A 75 -11.07 33.17 -17.14
CA SER A 75 -11.14 34.65 -17.13
C SER A 75 -10.99 35.28 -18.52
N GLN A 76 -10.39 34.56 -19.48
CA GLN A 76 -10.24 34.96 -20.87
C GLN A 76 -11.41 34.52 -21.76
N GLY A 77 -12.44 33.89 -21.18
CA GLY A 77 -13.66 33.46 -21.87
C GLY A 77 -13.62 32.03 -22.42
N VAL A 78 -12.62 31.22 -22.04
CA VAL A 78 -12.58 29.79 -22.37
C VAL A 78 -13.54 29.04 -21.43
N ASP A 79 -14.29 28.08 -21.97
CA ASP A 79 -15.14 27.20 -21.17
C ASP A 79 -14.31 26.41 -20.14
N GLU A 80 -14.85 26.13 -18.95
CA GLU A 80 -14.10 25.49 -17.86
C GLU A 80 -13.59 24.09 -18.24
N GLU A 81 -14.39 23.29 -18.96
CA GLU A 81 -13.99 21.95 -19.36
C GLU A 81 -12.91 21.98 -20.44
N VAL A 82 -12.99 22.95 -21.35
CA VAL A 82 -11.93 23.21 -22.34
C VAL A 82 -10.66 23.71 -21.65
N ALA A 83 -10.78 24.63 -20.69
CA ALA A 83 -9.66 25.18 -19.93
C ALA A 83 -8.91 24.10 -19.14
N LYS A 84 -9.62 23.10 -18.58
CA LYS A 84 -9.00 21.93 -17.95
C LYS A 84 -8.15 21.13 -18.93
N GLN A 85 -8.61 20.94 -20.17
CA GLN A 85 -7.88 20.16 -21.16
C GLN A 85 -6.73 20.95 -21.82
N GLU A 86 -6.91 22.26 -21.99
CA GLU A 86 -5.98 23.12 -22.73
C GLU A 86 -5.00 23.88 -21.82
N ALA A 87 -5.06 23.69 -20.49
CA ALA A 87 -4.10 24.29 -19.58
C ALA A 87 -2.66 23.95 -20.01
N PRO A 88 -1.80 24.96 -20.29
CA PRO A 88 -0.47 24.72 -20.87
C PRO A 88 0.39 23.72 -20.10
N ILE A 89 0.37 23.79 -18.76
CA ILE A 89 1.17 22.88 -17.91
C ILE A 89 0.70 21.42 -18.01
N LEU A 90 -0.59 21.17 -18.29
CA LEU A 90 -1.10 19.82 -18.52
C LEU A 90 -0.63 19.29 -19.88
N LEU A 91 -0.70 20.11 -20.92
CA LEU A 91 -0.23 19.75 -22.26
C LEU A 91 1.26 19.43 -22.25
N GLU A 92 2.07 20.21 -21.53
CA GLU A 92 3.50 19.93 -21.35
C GLU A 92 3.75 18.63 -20.58
N ALA A 93 2.96 18.32 -19.54
CA ALA A 93 3.08 17.05 -18.83
C ALA A 93 2.71 15.86 -19.74
N GLN A 94 1.72 16.02 -20.63
CA GLN A 94 1.37 15.01 -21.63
C GLN A 94 2.48 14.81 -22.66
N GLN A 95 3.10 15.90 -23.12
CA GLN A 95 4.28 15.82 -24.00
C GLN A 95 5.46 15.12 -23.32
N MET A 96 5.70 15.40 -22.04
CA MET A 96 6.72 14.71 -21.26
C MET A 96 6.41 13.21 -21.12
N LEU A 97 5.14 12.83 -20.94
CA LEU A 97 4.74 11.41 -20.94
C LEU A 97 5.04 10.74 -22.28
N GLN A 98 4.71 11.38 -23.40
CA GLN A 98 5.03 10.87 -24.74
C GLN A 98 6.55 10.74 -24.95
N ALA A 99 7.34 11.72 -24.48
CA ALA A 99 8.79 11.67 -24.54
C ALA A 99 9.35 10.50 -23.71
N TRP A 100 8.80 10.27 -22.52
CA TRP A 100 9.16 9.12 -21.68
C TRP A 100 8.85 7.78 -22.39
N GLU A 101 7.65 7.65 -22.98
CA GLU A 101 7.25 6.44 -23.73
C GLU A 101 8.10 6.22 -24.99
N ALA A 102 8.58 7.29 -25.62
CA ALA A 102 9.51 7.24 -26.75
C ALA A 102 10.97 6.93 -26.34
N GLY A 103 11.26 6.84 -25.03
CA GLY A 103 12.62 6.58 -24.53
C GLY A 103 13.55 7.79 -24.62
N ASP A 104 13.02 9.01 -24.60
CA ASP A 104 13.83 10.23 -24.58
C ASP A 104 14.82 10.22 -23.42
N THR A 105 16.11 10.43 -23.74
CA THR A 105 17.21 10.18 -22.78
C THR A 105 17.14 11.11 -21.58
N GLU A 106 16.82 12.39 -21.78
CA GLU A 106 16.73 13.37 -20.68
C GLU A 106 15.52 13.08 -19.79
N THR A 107 14.37 12.81 -20.39
CA THR A 107 13.12 12.51 -19.67
C THR A 107 13.23 11.22 -18.86
N VAL A 108 13.78 10.15 -19.45
CA VAL A 108 13.99 8.87 -18.76
C VAL A 108 15.03 9.02 -17.64
N ALA A 109 16.09 9.82 -17.83
CA ALA A 109 17.08 10.07 -16.78
C ALA A 109 16.45 10.80 -15.58
N LEU A 110 15.66 11.85 -15.82
CA LEU A 110 14.95 12.55 -14.75
C LEU A 110 13.94 11.64 -14.04
N TRP A 111 13.22 10.82 -14.79
CA TRP A 111 12.27 9.84 -14.26
C TRP A 111 12.96 8.84 -13.33
N LYS A 112 14.12 8.29 -13.73
CA LYS A 112 14.91 7.38 -12.88
C LYS A 112 15.33 8.07 -11.58
N THR A 113 15.92 9.26 -11.68
CA THR A 113 16.39 10.01 -10.51
C THR A 113 15.27 10.27 -9.50
N MET A 114 14.12 10.78 -9.97
CA MET A 114 13.03 11.13 -9.05
C MET A 114 12.33 9.91 -8.47
N ASN A 115 12.20 8.81 -9.22
CA ASN A 115 11.65 7.57 -8.68
C ASN A 115 12.58 6.92 -7.67
N GLU A 116 13.90 6.96 -7.88
CA GLU A 116 14.85 6.44 -6.90
C GLU A 116 14.70 7.14 -5.54
N TRP A 117 14.56 8.47 -5.54
CA TRP A 117 14.27 9.24 -4.32
C TRP A 117 12.98 8.77 -3.62
N VAL A 118 11.94 8.45 -4.41
CA VAL A 118 10.67 7.93 -3.88
C VAL A 118 10.87 6.53 -3.29
N TYR A 119 11.63 5.66 -3.96
CA TYR A 119 11.91 4.29 -3.52
C TYR A 119 12.69 4.27 -2.21
N ASP A 120 13.77 5.07 -2.11
CA ASP A 120 14.53 5.27 -0.87
C ASP A 120 13.63 5.77 0.27
N GLY A 121 12.67 6.63 -0.07
CA GLY A 121 11.67 7.15 0.85
C GLY A 121 10.69 6.08 1.35
N PHE A 122 10.18 5.24 0.45
CA PHE A 122 9.33 4.10 0.79
C PHE A 122 10.06 3.08 1.65
N GLU A 123 11.33 2.78 1.35
CA GLU A 123 12.14 1.84 2.14
C GLU A 123 12.27 2.31 3.59
N LYS A 124 12.49 3.60 3.83
CA LYS A 124 12.49 4.18 5.18
C LYS A 124 11.18 3.93 5.90
N THR A 125 10.04 4.23 5.27
CA THR A 125 8.71 4.00 5.87
C THR A 125 8.44 2.50 6.11
N TYR A 126 8.84 1.63 5.20
CA TYR A 126 8.69 0.17 5.37
C TYR A 126 9.52 -0.35 6.54
N ASN A 127 10.77 0.10 6.69
CA ASN A 127 11.62 -0.24 7.82
C ASN A 127 11.04 0.28 9.14
N GLU A 128 10.53 1.51 9.17
CA GLU A 128 9.87 2.09 10.33
C GLU A 128 8.63 1.30 10.75
N LEU A 129 7.84 0.83 9.78
CA LEU A 129 6.70 -0.05 9.99
C LEU A 129 7.09 -1.51 10.26
N GLY A 130 8.35 -1.90 10.11
CA GLY A 130 8.79 -3.29 10.22
C GLY A 130 8.09 -4.22 9.22
N VAL A 131 7.99 -3.77 7.97
CA VAL A 131 7.48 -4.57 6.84
C VAL A 131 8.56 -4.71 5.77
N ASP A 132 8.61 -5.88 5.14
CA ASP A 132 9.57 -6.22 4.10
C ASP A 132 8.90 -6.96 2.94
N PHE A 133 9.55 -6.91 1.78
CA PHE A 133 9.11 -7.54 0.54
C PHE A 133 10.27 -8.34 -0.08
N ASP A 134 9.97 -9.52 -0.60
CA ASP A 134 10.90 -10.37 -1.33
C ASP A 134 11.13 -9.87 -2.76
N THR A 135 10.15 -9.19 -3.36
CA THR A 135 10.25 -8.66 -4.73
C THR A 135 9.41 -7.41 -4.92
N TYR A 136 9.99 -6.44 -5.64
CA TYR A 136 9.31 -5.26 -6.14
C TYR A 136 9.04 -5.43 -7.63
N TYR A 137 7.79 -5.26 -8.04
CA TYR A 137 7.37 -5.26 -9.44
C TYR A 137 7.05 -3.84 -9.87
N TYR A 138 7.68 -3.38 -10.93
CA TYR A 138 7.49 -2.04 -11.46
C TYR A 138 6.52 -2.08 -12.65
N GLU A 139 5.52 -1.20 -12.64
CA GLU A 139 4.56 -1.09 -13.75
C GLU A 139 5.23 -0.66 -15.07
N SER A 140 6.37 0.05 -14.99
CA SER A 140 7.23 0.39 -16.12
C SER A 140 7.86 -0.83 -16.81
N GLU A 141 7.95 -1.98 -16.13
CA GLU A 141 8.54 -3.22 -16.67
C GLU A 141 7.47 -4.22 -17.14
N THR A 142 6.38 -4.34 -16.37
CA THR A 142 5.38 -5.41 -16.54
C THR A 142 4.34 -5.13 -17.64
N TYR A 143 4.15 -3.88 -18.04
CA TYR A 143 3.12 -3.53 -19.02
C TYR A 143 3.36 -4.11 -20.42
N LEU A 144 4.63 -4.31 -20.81
CA LEU A 144 5.00 -4.87 -22.11
C LEU A 144 4.56 -6.33 -22.20
N LEU A 145 4.80 -7.09 -21.13
CA LEU A 145 4.31 -8.47 -20.99
C LEU A 145 2.79 -8.54 -21.10
N GLY A 146 2.09 -7.59 -20.46
CA GLY A 146 0.64 -7.47 -20.59
C GLY A 146 0.18 -7.37 -22.05
N LYS A 147 0.84 -6.54 -22.87
CA LYS A 147 0.51 -6.39 -24.30
C LYS A 147 0.71 -7.68 -25.09
N GLU A 148 1.74 -8.47 -24.78
CA GLU A 148 1.98 -9.77 -25.43
C GLU A 148 0.79 -10.73 -25.19
N PHE A 149 0.28 -10.79 -23.96
CA PHE A 149 -0.88 -11.63 -23.64
C PHE A 149 -2.21 -11.10 -24.21
N ILE A 150 -2.32 -9.81 -24.51
CA ILE A 150 -3.45 -9.30 -25.30
C ILE A 150 -3.43 -9.88 -26.71
N GLN A 151 -2.26 -9.99 -27.34
CA GLN A 151 -2.16 -10.61 -28.68
C GLN A 151 -2.52 -12.09 -28.65
N GLU A 152 -2.11 -12.82 -27.61
CA GLU A 152 -2.50 -14.23 -27.46
C GLU A 152 -4.01 -14.39 -27.17
N GLY A 153 -4.58 -13.50 -26.36
CA GLY A 153 -6.03 -13.47 -26.14
C GLY A 153 -6.84 -13.16 -27.41
N LEU A 154 -6.33 -12.31 -28.29
CA LEU A 154 -6.92 -12.08 -29.62
C LEU A 154 -6.83 -13.34 -30.50
N ARG A 155 -5.70 -14.05 -30.49
CA ARG A 155 -5.51 -15.28 -31.27
C ARG A 155 -6.39 -16.43 -30.80
N SER A 156 -6.58 -16.54 -29.50
CA SER A 156 -7.40 -17.59 -28.87
C SER A 156 -8.90 -17.27 -28.85
N GLY A 157 -9.30 -16.06 -29.25
CA GLY A 157 -10.70 -15.62 -29.28
C GLY A 157 -11.26 -15.17 -27.92
N VAL A 158 -10.40 -15.04 -26.89
CA VAL A 158 -10.78 -14.51 -25.57
C VAL A 158 -11.00 -13.00 -25.63
N PHE A 159 -10.26 -12.31 -26.50
CA PHE A 159 -10.41 -10.90 -26.77
C PHE A 159 -10.87 -10.66 -28.21
N TYR A 160 -11.53 -9.54 -28.44
CA TYR A 160 -11.95 -9.10 -29.76
C TYR A 160 -11.63 -7.61 -29.95
N LYS A 161 -11.55 -7.19 -31.21
CA LYS A 161 -11.22 -5.81 -31.60
C LYS A 161 -12.50 -5.11 -32.07
N LYS A 162 -12.76 -3.91 -31.54
CA LYS A 162 -13.85 -3.04 -32.01
C LYS A 162 -13.44 -2.27 -33.27
N GLU A 163 -14.40 -1.64 -33.93
CA GLU A 163 -14.19 -0.88 -35.19
C GLU A 163 -13.17 0.25 -35.03
N ASP A 164 -13.13 0.90 -33.86
CA ASP A 164 -12.17 1.97 -33.52
C ASP A 164 -10.74 1.46 -33.28
N GLY A 165 -10.54 0.14 -33.28
CA GLY A 165 -9.27 -0.53 -33.08
C GLY A 165 -8.91 -0.85 -31.64
N SER A 166 -9.75 -0.50 -30.67
CA SER A 166 -9.58 -0.90 -29.26
C SER A 166 -9.85 -2.39 -29.07
N VAL A 167 -9.22 -3.00 -28.06
CA VAL A 167 -9.33 -4.43 -27.75
C VAL A 167 -10.09 -4.64 -26.44
N TRP A 168 -11.04 -5.56 -26.46
CA TRP A 168 -12.00 -5.80 -25.38
C TRP A 168 -12.13 -7.29 -25.06
N CYS A 169 -12.58 -7.58 -23.83
CA CYS A 169 -13.01 -8.90 -23.39
C CYS A 169 -14.51 -8.85 -23.08
N ASP A 170 -15.28 -9.75 -23.67
CA ASP A 170 -16.72 -9.89 -23.39
C ASP A 170 -16.91 -10.83 -22.19
N LEU A 171 -17.53 -10.30 -21.14
CA LEU A 171 -17.79 -10.97 -19.88
C LEU A 171 -19.30 -11.02 -19.56
N THR A 172 -20.15 -10.72 -20.54
CA THR A 172 -21.61 -10.63 -20.36
C THR A 172 -22.23 -11.97 -19.99
N ASP A 173 -21.75 -13.07 -20.58
CA ASP A 173 -22.15 -14.44 -20.21
C ASP A 173 -21.81 -14.81 -18.75
N ASP A 174 -20.85 -14.09 -18.14
CA ASP A 174 -20.45 -14.25 -16.74
C ASP A 174 -21.13 -13.23 -15.80
N GLY A 175 -22.08 -12.44 -16.32
CA GLY A 175 -22.83 -11.43 -15.58
C GLY A 175 -22.04 -10.14 -15.30
N LEU A 176 -21.07 -9.79 -16.15
CA LEU A 176 -20.24 -8.59 -16.08
C LEU A 176 -20.28 -7.82 -17.42
N ASP A 177 -19.78 -6.58 -17.43
CA ASP A 177 -19.73 -5.78 -18.66
C ASP A 177 -18.52 -6.13 -19.54
N GLU A 178 -18.55 -5.69 -20.80
CA GLU A 178 -17.37 -5.70 -21.66
C GLU A 178 -16.25 -4.85 -21.05
N LYS A 179 -15.03 -5.41 -20.99
CA LYS A 179 -13.88 -4.70 -20.44
C LYS A 179 -12.86 -4.38 -21.51
N ILE A 180 -12.49 -3.11 -21.63
CA ILE A 180 -11.34 -2.68 -22.44
C ILE A 180 -10.03 -3.21 -21.83
N VAL A 181 -9.21 -3.84 -22.67
CA VAL A 181 -7.89 -4.38 -22.31
C VAL A 181 -6.76 -3.76 -23.14
N LEU A 182 -7.08 -2.98 -24.18
CA LEU A 182 -6.12 -2.13 -24.91
C LEU A 182 -6.87 -0.97 -25.58
N ARG A 183 -6.34 0.25 -25.49
CA ARG A 183 -6.90 1.41 -26.19
C ARG A 183 -6.66 1.33 -27.70
N SER A 184 -7.43 2.10 -28.46
CA SER A 184 -7.35 2.17 -29.93
C SER A 184 -6.00 2.70 -30.44
N ASP A 185 -5.35 3.57 -29.66
CA ASP A 185 -4.00 4.09 -29.89
C ASP A 185 -2.89 3.09 -29.51
N GLY A 186 -3.23 1.90 -29.01
CA GLY A 186 -2.29 0.88 -28.56
C GLY A 186 -1.74 1.10 -27.14
N THR A 187 -2.25 2.12 -26.42
CA THR A 187 -1.88 2.39 -25.03
C THR A 187 -2.44 1.32 -24.10
N ALA A 188 -1.58 0.80 -23.21
CA ALA A 188 -1.97 -0.16 -22.19
C ALA A 188 -2.89 0.50 -21.14
N VAL A 189 -3.84 -0.27 -20.61
CA VAL A 189 -4.67 0.13 -19.47
C VAL A 189 -4.26 -0.67 -18.24
N TYR A 190 -4.75 -0.29 -17.05
CA TYR A 190 -4.48 -1.01 -15.80
C TYR A 190 -4.78 -2.51 -15.90
N MET A 191 -5.84 -2.89 -16.60
CA MET A 191 -6.15 -4.31 -16.84
C MET A 191 -5.03 -5.02 -17.61
N THR A 192 -4.45 -4.39 -18.63
CA THR A 192 -3.31 -4.93 -19.38
C THR A 192 -2.11 -5.16 -18.47
N GLN A 193 -1.81 -4.17 -17.63
CA GLN A 193 -0.68 -4.19 -16.72
C GLN A 193 -0.83 -5.31 -15.68
N ASP A 194 -2.00 -5.40 -15.04
CA ASP A 194 -2.25 -6.40 -14.01
C ASP A 194 -2.26 -7.84 -14.54
N ILE A 195 -2.68 -8.05 -15.81
CA ILE A 195 -2.51 -9.34 -16.49
C ILE A 195 -1.02 -9.68 -16.60
N GLY A 196 -0.20 -8.74 -17.08
CA GLY A 196 1.26 -8.90 -17.15
C GLY A 196 1.87 -9.21 -15.79
N THR A 197 1.57 -8.40 -14.78
CA THR A 197 2.09 -8.56 -13.41
C THR A 197 1.66 -9.86 -12.74
N ALA A 198 0.43 -10.34 -12.98
CA ALA A 198 -0.01 -11.64 -12.47
C ALA A 198 0.80 -12.78 -13.08
N ILE A 199 1.05 -12.73 -14.39
CA ILE A 199 1.80 -13.78 -15.11
C ILE A 199 3.28 -13.73 -14.74
N GLN A 200 3.87 -12.54 -14.64
CA GLN A 200 5.26 -12.36 -14.24
C GLN A 200 5.53 -12.97 -12.85
N ARG A 201 4.63 -12.76 -11.88
CA ARG A 201 4.75 -13.37 -10.55
C ARG A 201 4.77 -14.90 -10.58
N ILE A 202 3.96 -15.53 -11.42
CA ILE A 202 3.98 -16.99 -11.58
C ILE A 202 5.26 -17.46 -12.27
N LYS A 203 5.78 -16.67 -13.22
CA LYS A 203 7.05 -16.98 -13.90
C LYS A 203 8.23 -16.94 -12.93
N ASP A 204 8.28 -15.93 -12.07
CA ASP A 204 9.36 -15.76 -11.08
C ASP A 204 9.23 -16.75 -9.91
N TYR A 205 7.98 -17.12 -9.56
CA TYR A 205 7.67 -18.05 -8.49
C TYR A 205 6.76 -19.20 -8.96
N PRO A 206 7.30 -20.16 -9.73
CA PRO A 206 6.51 -21.25 -10.32
C PRO A 206 5.97 -22.26 -9.29
N ASP A 207 6.48 -22.23 -8.06
CA ASP A 207 6.00 -23.05 -6.94
C ASP A 207 4.81 -22.43 -6.19
N VAL A 208 4.35 -21.25 -6.60
CA VAL A 208 3.18 -20.59 -6.01
C VAL A 208 1.90 -21.35 -6.34
N SER A 209 1.18 -21.76 -5.30
CA SER A 209 -0.12 -22.42 -5.43
C SER A 209 -1.32 -21.46 -5.39
N GLY A 210 -1.12 -20.18 -5.01
CA GLY A 210 -2.17 -19.17 -4.94
C GLY A 210 -1.63 -17.78 -4.61
N MET A 211 -2.41 -16.73 -4.88
CA MET A 211 -2.00 -15.34 -4.68
C MET A 211 -3.08 -14.53 -3.95
N VAL A 212 -2.69 -13.82 -2.90
CA VAL A 212 -3.56 -12.91 -2.14
C VAL A 212 -3.25 -11.46 -2.52
N TYR A 213 -4.23 -10.78 -3.11
CA TYR A 213 -4.16 -9.36 -3.48
C TYR A 213 -4.76 -8.55 -2.35
N THR A 214 -3.94 -7.78 -1.62
CA THR A 214 -4.43 -6.87 -0.57
C THR A 214 -4.66 -5.50 -1.20
N VAL A 215 -5.89 -5.19 -1.61
CA VAL A 215 -6.23 -3.92 -2.28
C VAL A 215 -7.57 -3.39 -1.78
N GLY A 216 -7.71 -2.06 -1.70
CA GLY A 216 -8.92 -1.41 -1.21
C GLY A 216 -10.19 -1.78 -1.99
N ASN A 217 -11.34 -1.71 -1.31
CA ASN A 217 -12.63 -2.13 -1.83
C ASN A 217 -13.15 -1.33 -3.03
N GLU A 218 -12.59 -0.14 -3.28
CA GLU A 218 -12.84 0.63 -4.50
C GLU A 218 -12.46 -0.16 -5.78
N GLN A 219 -11.64 -1.21 -5.66
CA GLN A 219 -11.17 -2.06 -6.76
C GLN A 219 -11.84 -3.46 -6.81
N ASP A 220 -12.91 -3.71 -6.05
CA ASP A 220 -13.59 -5.03 -6.03
C ASP A 220 -14.00 -5.51 -7.43
N TYR A 221 -14.61 -4.63 -8.22
CA TYR A 221 -15.02 -4.96 -9.59
C TYR A 221 -13.82 -5.26 -10.49
N HIS A 222 -12.74 -4.49 -10.33
CA HIS A 222 -11.52 -4.66 -11.12
C HIS A 222 -10.90 -6.06 -10.91
N PHE A 223 -10.73 -6.50 -9.66
CA PHE A 223 -10.17 -7.82 -9.38
C PHE A 223 -11.09 -8.97 -9.78
N LYS A 224 -12.42 -8.80 -9.66
CA LYS A 224 -13.39 -9.77 -10.18
C LYS A 224 -13.21 -9.97 -11.69
N VAL A 225 -13.08 -8.88 -12.43
CA VAL A 225 -12.85 -8.89 -13.88
C VAL A 225 -11.48 -9.49 -14.22
N LEU A 226 -10.41 -9.06 -13.53
CA LEU A 226 -9.05 -9.55 -13.76
C LEU A 226 -8.96 -11.08 -13.60
N PHE A 227 -9.50 -11.64 -12.51
CA PHE A 227 -9.43 -13.07 -12.25
C PHE A 227 -10.21 -13.87 -13.29
N LEU A 228 -11.36 -13.35 -13.74
CA LEU A 228 -12.13 -13.98 -14.80
C LEU A 228 -11.41 -13.95 -16.15
N ILE A 229 -10.76 -12.82 -16.50
CA ILE A 229 -9.95 -12.72 -17.72
C ILE A 229 -8.80 -13.74 -17.69
N LEU A 230 -8.07 -13.82 -16.58
CA LEU A 230 -6.98 -14.80 -16.42
C LEU A 230 -7.49 -16.24 -16.56
N LYS A 231 -8.68 -16.54 -16.03
CA LYS A 231 -9.34 -17.84 -16.22
C LYS A 231 -9.68 -18.10 -17.69
N LYS A 232 -10.26 -17.13 -18.40
CA LYS A 232 -10.60 -17.26 -19.84
C LYS A 232 -9.35 -17.43 -20.72
N LEU A 233 -8.24 -16.80 -20.34
CA LEU A 233 -6.93 -17.01 -20.99
C LEU A 233 -6.32 -18.41 -20.73
N GLY A 234 -6.99 -19.27 -19.97
CA GLY A 234 -6.59 -20.66 -19.73
C GLY A 234 -5.62 -20.85 -18.57
N PHE A 235 -5.42 -19.84 -17.72
CA PHE A 235 -4.52 -19.94 -16.58
C PHE A 235 -5.18 -20.69 -15.42
N GLU A 236 -4.87 -21.97 -15.26
CA GLU A 236 -5.43 -22.84 -14.20
C GLU A 236 -5.20 -22.30 -12.77
N TRP A 237 -4.10 -21.60 -12.53
CA TRP A 237 -3.77 -21.00 -11.24
C TRP A 237 -4.69 -19.82 -10.88
N SER A 238 -5.46 -19.29 -11.83
CA SER A 238 -6.43 -18.21 -11.59
C SER A 238 -7.50 -18.56 -10.55
N LYS A 239 -7.80 -19.85 -10.36
CA LYS A 239 -8.75 -20.33 -9.34
C LYS A 239 -8.27 -20.14 -7.90
N ASN A 240 -6.97 -19.92 -7.71
CA ASN A 240 -6.34 -19.73 -6.41
C ASN A 240 -5.93 -18.26 -6.19
N LEU A 241 -6.55 -17.33 -6.94
CA LEU A 241 -6.40 -15.90 -6.71
C LEU A 241 -7.48 -15.44 -5.73
N TYR A 242 -7.07 -14.65 -4.74
CA TYR A 242 -7.96 -14.11 -3.73
C TYR A 242 -7.74 -12.61 -3.58
N HIS A 243 -8.84 -11.84 -3.64
CA HIS A 243 -8.80 -10.41 -3.34
C HIS A 243 -9.17 -10.21 -1.88
N LEU A 244 -8.15 -9.91 -1.06
CA LEU A 244 -8.33 -9.41 0.30
C LEU A 244 -8.72 -7.94 0.22
N SER A 245 -10.00 -7.71 -0.04
CA SER A 245 -10.63 -6.39 -0.10
C SER A 245 -10.68 -5.76 1.30
N TYR A 246 -10.20 -4.51 1.41
CA TYR A 246 -10.24 -3.75 2.65
C TYR A 246 -10.92 -2.39 2.52
N GLY A 247 -11.58 -1.94 3.58
CA GLY A 247 -12.26 -0.65 3.66
C GLY A 247 -11.31 0.52 3.93
N MET A 248 -11.74 1.73 3.55
CA MET A 248 -10.94 2.94 3.74
C MET A 248 -10.79 3.32 5.23
N VAL A 249 -9.68 3.98 5.55
CA VAL A 249 -9.42 4.59 6.86
C VAL A 249 -9.68 6.08 6.77
N ASP A 250 -10.53 6.61 7.66
CA ASP A 250 -10.75 8.03 7.85
C ASP A 250 -10.12 8.51 9.15
N LEU A 251 -9.77 9.78 9.23
CA LEU A 251 -9.37 10.45 10.46
C LEU A 251 -10.53 11.34 10.94
N PRO A 252 -10.65 11.63 12.26
CA PRO A 252 -11.66 12.54 12.80
C PRO A 252 -11.66 13.93 12.15
N SER A 253 -10.49 14.40 11.71
CA SER A 253 -10.30 15.67 11.00
C SER A 253 -10.77 15.65 9.54
N GLY A 254 -11.12 14.49 8.99
CA GLY A 254 -11.56 14.30 7.61
C GLY A 254 -10.88 13.13 6.90
N LYS A 255 -11.16 12.97 5.61
CA LYS A 255 -10.52 11.94 4.78
C LYS A 255 -9.02 12.24 4.62
N MET A 256 -8.19 11.20 4.55
CA MET A 256 -6.83 11.29 3.99
C MET A 256 -6.89 11.56 2.46
N LYS A 257 -7.34 12.74 2.02
CA LYS A 257 -7.40 13.11 0.59
C LYS A 257 -6.73 14.45 0.31
N SER A 258 -5.63 14.44 -0.46
CA SER A 258 -5.14 15.62 -1.16
C SER A 258 -6.02 15.94 -2.37
N ARG A 259 -6.84 16.98 -2.24
CA ARG A 259 -6.97 18.04 -3.25
C ARG A 259 -7.01 19.46 -2.65
N GLU A 260 -6.93 19.56 -1.32
CA GLU A 260 -7.06 20.80 -0.52
C GLU A 260 -5.92 21.03 0.49
N GLY A 261 -4.87 20.20 0.47
CA GLY A 261 -3.64 20.42 1.26
C GLY A 261 -3.56 19.72 2.63
N THR A 262 -4.57 18.95 3.04
CA THR A 262 -4.56 18.20 4.30
C THR A 262 -4.36 16.70 4.02
N VAL A 263 -3.15 16.32 3.60
CA VAL A 263 -2.75 14.90 3.54
C VAL A 263 -2.09 14.56 4.86
N VAL A 264 -2.56 13.50 5.50
CA VAL A 264 -1.81 12.89 6.60
C VAL A 264 -0.88 11.85 5.99
N ASP A 265 0.43 12.10 6.12
CA ASP A 265 1.47 11.20 5.67
C ASP A 265 1.53 9.97 6.60
N ALA A 266 1.93 8.82 6.05
CA ALA A 266 2.13 7.62 6.88
C ALA A 266 3.21 7.87 7.94
N ASP A 267 4.26 8.61 7.59
CA ASP A 267 5.33 8.95 8.52
C ASP A 267 4.86 9.90 9.62
N ASP A 268 4.06 10.90 9.26
CA ASP A 268 3.48 11.85 10.21
C ASP A 268 2.60 11.09 11.21
N LEU A 269 1.83 10.10 10.74
CA LEU A 269 1.00 9.25 11.59
C LEU A 269 1.85 8.37 12.54
N ILE A 270 2.96 7.79 12.07
CA ILE A 270 3.88 7.00 12.91
C ILE A 270 4.50 7.87 14.01
N ILE A 271 4.90 9.09 13.66
CA ILE A 271 5.45 10.07 14.60
C ILE A 271 4.37 10.49 15.61
N GLU A 272 3.16 10.82 15.15
CA GLU A 272 2.04 11.19 16.01
C GLU A 272 1.70 10.08 17.02
N MET A 273 1.68 8.83 16.57
CA MET A 273 1.46 7.66 17.41
C MET A 273 2.56 7.48 18.46
N SER A 274 3.81 7.74 18.09
CA SER A 274 4.95 7.66 19.02
C SER A 274 4.90 8.78 20.06
N ASN A 275 4.57 10.01 19.65
CA ASN A 275 4.43 11.15 20.56
C ASN A 275 3.24 10.96 21.52
N THR A 276 2.12 10.45 21.03
CA THR A 276 0.95 10.14 21.86
C THR A 276 1.28 9.05 22.88
N ALA A 277 2.06 8.03 22.48
CA ALA A 277 2.54 7.01 23.41
C ALA A 277 3.48 7.58 24.48
N GLU A 278 4.34 8.53 24.10
CA GLU A 278 5.24 9.24 25.02
C GLU A 278 4.46 10.00 26.11
N ASP A 279 3.48 10.81 25.71
CA ASP A 279 2.69 11.62 26.64
C ASP A 279 1.97 10.76 27.68
N ILE A 280 1.28 9.70 27.22
CA ILE A 280 0.55 8.79 28.11
C ILE A 280 1.52 8.00 29.01
N SER A 281 2.68 7.59 28.48
CA SER A 281 3.66 6.83 29.26
C SER A 281 4.33 7.67 30.36
N LYS A 282 4.52 8.98 30.12
CA LYS A 282 5.04 9.91 31.14
C LYS A 282 4.06 10.09 32.30
N GLU A 283 2.75 10.15 32.03
CA GLU A 283 1.72 10.24 33.07
C GLU A 283 1.72 9.02 34.02
N LEU A 284 2.14 7.85 33.54
CA LEU A 284 2.19 6.61 34.33
C LEU A 284 3.38 6.51 35.30
N GLY A 285 4.41 7.36 35.15
CA GLY A 285 5.48 7.53 36.14
C GLY A 285 6.38 6.30 36.42
N LYS A 286 6.66 5.46 35.41
CA LYS A 286 7.36 4.17 35.58
C LYS A 286 8.67 3.99 34.80
N LEU A 287 9.22 5.06 34.22
CA LEU A 287 10.33 5.00 33.26
C LEU A 287 11.58 5.77 33.73
N GLU A 288 11.72 6.03 35.03
CA GLU A 288 12.83 6.83 35.58
C GLU A 288 14.21 6.18 35.35
N ASP A 289 14.28 4.86 35.31
CA ASP A 289 15.53 4.09 35.12
C ASP A 289 15.95 3.94 33.65
N TYR A 290 15.16 4.43 32.69
CA TYR A 290 15.44 4.29 31.25
C TYR A 290 16.24 5.50 30.75
N SER A 291 17.20 5.25 29.86
CA SER A 291 17.82 6.31 29.06
C SER A 291 16.83 6.93 28.08
N GLU A 292 17.12 8.14 27.61
CA GLU A 292 16.25 8.82 26.62
C GLU A 292 16.13 8.03 25.30
N LEU A 293 17.17 7.30 24.91
CA LEU A 293 17.14 6.42 23.74
C LEU A 293 16.18 5.24 23.95
N GLU A 294 16.27 4.55 25.10
CA GLU A 294 15.39 3.42 25.41
C GLU A 294 13.93 3.88 25.54
N LYS A 295 13.68 5.07 26.12
CA LYS A 295 12.34 5.66 26.17
C LYS A 295 11.78 5.89 24.77
N LYS A 296 12.57 6.48 23.86
CA LYS A 296 12.14 6.73 22.49
C LYS A 296 11.79 5.43 21.74
N GLU A 297 12.62 4.40 21.87
CA GLU A 297 12.34 3.08 21.29
C GLU A 297 11.08 2.44 21.88
N LEU A 298 10.87 2.58 23.20
CA LEU A 298 9.67 2.10 23.87
C LEU A 298 8.41 2.81 23.34
N TYR A 299 8.42 4.14 23.23
CA TYR A 299 7.28 4.91 22.73
C TYR A 299 6.94 4.55 21.30
N LYS A 300 7.96 4.40 20.43
CA LYS A 300 7.78 3.92 19.06
C LYS A 300 7.16 2.52 19.03
N THR A 301 7.63 1.61 19.89
CA THR A 301 7.09 0.24 19.99
C THR A 301 5.62 0.23 20.42
N ILE A 302 5.25 1.07 21.39
CA ILE A 302 3.87 1.20 21.87
C ILE A 302 2.98 1.83 20.80
N GLY A 303 3.43 2.93 20.18
CA GLY A 303 2.69 3.64 19.13
C GLY A 303 2.44 2.76 17.90
N LEU A 304 3.45 2.05 17.42
CA LEU A 304 3.30 1.11 16.30
C LEU A 304 2.40 -0.08 16.66
N GLY A 305 2.50 -0.58 17.89
CA GLY A 305 1.62 -1.64 18.39
C GLY A 305 0.16 -1.21 18.40
N ALA A 306 -0.12 -0.01 18.90
CA ALA A 306 -1.45 0.60 18.88
C ALA A 306 -1.99 0.78 17.46
N LEU A 307 -1.20 1.40 16.57
CA LEU A 307 -1.59 1.65 15.17
C LEU A 307 -1.93 0.35 14.45
N LYS A 308 -1.02 -0.62 14.46
CA LYS A 308 -1.21 -1.90 13.77
C LYS A 308 -2.39 -2.67 14.34
N TYR A 309 -2.47 -2.78 15.67
CA TYR A 309 -3.54 -3.54 16.31
C TYR A 309 -4.92 -2.91 16.07
N PHE A 310 -5.01 -1.58 16.10
CA PHE A 310 -6.27 -0.88 15.88
C PHE A 310 -6.83 -1.14 14.48
N ILE A 311 -5.97 -1.20 13.46
CA ILE A 311 -6.37 -1.56 12.10
C ILE A 311 -6.73 -3.05 12.02
N LEU A 312 -5.89 -3.94 12.59
CA LEU A 312 -6.05 -5.39 12.46
C LEU A 312 -7.21 -5.98 13.26
N LYS A 313 -7.65 -5.33 14.35
CA LYS A 313 -8.77 -5.82 15.18
C LYS A 313 -10.14 -5.66 14.50
N VAL A 314 -10.22 -4.84 13.46
CA VAL A 314 -11.46 -4.57 12.72
C VAL A 314 -11.53 -5.50 11.51
N ASP A 315 -12.73 -5.98 11.19
CA ASP A 315 -12.97 -6.71 9.94
C ASP A 315 -12.44 -5.90 8.74
N PRO A 316 -11.55 -6.48 7.92
CA PRO A 316 -10.90 -5.76 6.82
C PRO A 316 -11.86 -5.00 5.92
N LYS A 317 -13.07 -5.51 5.66
CA LYS A 317 -14.02 -4.88 4.73
C LYS A 317 -14.70 -3.63 5.29
N LYS A 318 -14.64 -3.43 6.61
CA LYS A 318 -15.30 -2.28 7.25
C LYS A 318 -14.46 -1.03 7.06
N ARG A 319 -15.16 0.09 6.89
CA ARG A 319 -14.54 1.42 6.95
C ARG A 319 -14.17 1.71 8.40
N ILE A 320 -12.97 2.26 8.62
CA ILE A 320 -12.42 2.50 9.94
C ILE A 320 -12.31 4.01 10.17
N LEU A 321 -12.83 4.49 11.30
CA LEU A 321 -12.47 5.81 11.82
C LEU A 321 -11.28 5.60 12.76
N PHE A 322 -10.11 6.13 12.39
CA PHE A 322 -8.88 6.00 13.15
C PHE A 322 -8.67 7.23 14.02
N ASP A 323 -8.84 7.07 15.33
CA ASP A 323 -8.48 8.08 16.33
C ASP A 323 -7.18 7.64 17.04
N PRO A 324 -6.05 8.37 16.85
CA PRO A 324 -4.80 8.07 17.54
C PRO A 324 -4.94 7.93 19.06
N LYS A 325 -5.74 8.80 19.70
CA LYS A 325 -5.88 8.80 21.16
C LYS A 325 -6.65 7.58 21.65
N GLU A 326 -7.71 7.19 20.97
CA GLU A 326 -8.46 5.96 21.32
C GLU A 326 -7.67 4.69 21.03
N SER A 327 -6.67 4.75 20.15
CA SER A 327 -5.85 3.61 19.81
C SER A 327 -4.78 3.29 20.87
N ILE A 328 -4.40 4.28 21.68
CA ILE A 328 -3.41 4.13 22.76
C ILE A 328 -4.11 4.15 24.12
N ASP A 329 -4.71 3.02 24.49
CA ASP A 329 -5.21 2.77 25.85
C ASP A 329 -4.48 1.56 26.44
N PHE A 330 -4.12 1.62 27.72
CA PHE A 330 -3.56 0.49 28.49
C PHE A 330 -4.64 -0.37 29.15
N GLN A 331 -5.91 -0.12 28.85
CA GLN A 331 -7.07 -0.93 29.22
C GLN A 331 -7.84 -1.36 27.96
N GLY A 332 -8.59 -2.46 28.08
CA GLY A 332 -9.46 -2.93 27.00
C GLY A 332 -8.74 -3.70 25.89
N ASN A 333 -9.29 -3.63 24.67
CA ASN A 333 -8.85 -4.42 23.52
C ASN A 333 -7.95 -3.59 22.59
N THR A 334 -6.70 -3.37 23.00
CA THR A 334 -5.71 -2.51 22.32
C THR A 334 -4.34 -3.17 22.22
N GLY A 335 -3.50 -2.67 21.30
CA GLY A 335 -2.11 -3.10 21.15
C GLY A 335 -1.27 -2.88 22.42
N PRO A 336 -1.30 -1.67 23.03
CA PRO A 336 -0.57 -1.39 24.27
C PRO A 336 -0.99 -2.27 25.45
N PHE A 337 -2.28 -2.61 25.56
CA PHE A 337 -2.75 -3.54 26.59
C PHE A 337 -2.10 -4.93 26.45
N ILE A 338 -1.99 -5.46 25.22
CA ILE A 338 -1.33 -6.74 24.95
C ILE A 338 0.17 -6.66 25.27
N GLN A 339 0.84 -5.61 24.82
CA GLN A 339 2.27 -5.40 25.09
C GLN A 339 2.56 -5.28 26.60
N TYR A 340 1.74 -4.51 27.32
CA TYR A 340 1.85 -4.37 28.78
C TYR A 340 1.58 -5.69 29.50
N THR A 341 0.60 -6.47 29.04
CA THR A 341 0.31 -7.81 29.58
C THR A 341 1.50 -8.75 29.39
N TYR A 342 2.14 -8.74 28.22
CA TYR A 342 3.38 -9.47 27.97
C TYR A 342 4.50 -9.03 28.93
N ALA A 343 4.76 -7.73 29.06
CA ALA A 343 5.79 -7.20 29.95
C ALA A 343 5.54 -7.60 31.42
N ARG A 344 4.28 -7.61 31.85
CA ARG A 344 3.87 -8.08 33.19
C ARG A 344 4.14 -9.56 33.38
N ILE A 345 3.80 -10.42 32.41
CA ILE A 345 4.10 -11.86 32.47
C ILE A 345 5.61 -12.09 32.59
N GLN A 346 6.42 -11.40 31.77
CA GLN A 346 7.88 -11.48 31.84
C GLN A 346 8.44 -11.04 33.20
N SER A 347 7.86 -9.99 33.80
CA SER A 347 8.22 -9.54 35.15
C SER A 347 7.91 -10.59 36.23
N ILE A 348 6.77 -11.27 36.13
CA ILE A 348 6.40 -12.37 37.04
C ILE A 348 7.40 -13.53 36.89
N LEU A 349 7.72 -13.94 35.66
CA LEU A 349 8.69 -15.01 35.40
C LEU A 349 10.07 -14.69 35.96
N ARG A 350 10.59 -13.47 35.77
CA ARG A 350 11.87 -13.03 36.35
C ARG A 350 11.87 -13.08 37.89
N LYS A 351 10.75 -12.73 38.53
CA LYS A 351 10.60 -12.78 39.99
C LYS A 351 10.47 -14.22 40.51
N ALA A 352 9.79 -15.08 39.76
CA ALA A 352 9.52 -16.46 40.15
C ALA A 352 10.78 -17.35 40.17
N LYS A 353 11.83 -17.01 39.40
CA LYS A 353 13.11 -17.74 39.34
C LYS A 353 12.91 -19.27 39.21
N ILE A 354 12.06 -19.67 38.27
CA ILE A 354 11.65 -21.07 38.10
C ILE A 354 12.84 -21.90 37.59
N GLU A 355 13.30 -22.86 38.39
CA GLU A 355 14.28 -23.88 38.00
C GLU A 355 13.71 -25.27 38.33
N ASN A 356 13.88 -26.25 37.42
CA ASN A 356 13.55 -27.68 37.62
C ASN A 356 12.21 -27.96 38.33
N THR A 357 11.10 -27.50 37.74
CA THR A 357 9.75 -27.81 38.25
C THR A 357 9.25 -29.13 37.67
N ASP A 358 8.83 -30.06 38.53
CA ASP A 358 8.12 -31.29 38.12
C ASP A 358 6.64 -31.00 37.91
N TYR A 359 6.16 -31.20 36.68
CA TYR A 359 4.78 -30.95 36.26
C TYR A 359 3.90 -32.22 36.30
N ALA A 360 4.44 -33.39 36.67
CA ALA A 360 3.74 -34.68 36.52
C ALA A 360 2.53 -34.86 37.45
N ASN A 361 2.51 -34.21 38.62
CA ASN A 361 1.47 -34.37 39.65
C ASN A 361 0.82 -33.03 40.06
N LEU A 362 0.49 -32.19 39.08
CA LEU A 362 -0.15 -30.89 39.35
C LEU A 362 -1.65 -31.01 39.61
N SER A 363 -2.08 -30.53 40.78
CA SER A 363 -3.49 -30.29 41.07
C SER A 363 -3.86 -28.88 40.59
N LEU A 364 -4.37 -28.80 39.36
CA LEU A 364 -4.78 -27.53 38.76
C LEU A 364 -6.15 -27.08 39.27
N ASN A 365 -6.27 -25.79 39.57
CA ASN A 365 -7.58 -25.16 39.81
C ASN A 365 -8.31 -24.87 38.49
N GLU A 366 -9.59 -24.50 38.58
CA GLU A 366 -10.42 -24.28 37.39
C GLU A 366 -9.92 -23.14 36.49
N LYS A 367 -9.35 -22.06 37.04
CA LYS A 367 -8.80 -20.96 36.24
C LYS A 367 -7.55 -21.38 35.47
N GLU A 368 -6.68 -22.17 36.09
CA GLU A 368 -5.48 -22.73 35.44
C GLU A 368 -5.87 -23.66 34.30
N LYS A 369 -6.85 -24.55 34.52
CA LYS A 369 -7.39 -25.43 33.47
C LYS A 369 -7.97 -24.64 32.31
N GLN A 370 -8.75 -23.58 32.60
CA GLN A 370 -9.33 -22.72 31.56
C GLN A 370 -8.26 -22.02 30.73
N LEU A 371 -7.22 -21.48 31.38
CA LEU A 371 -6.12 -20.82 30.69
C LEU A 371 -5.35 -21.80 29.78
N ILE A 372 -5.04 -23.00 30.27
CA ILE A 372 -4.36 -24.04 29.46
C ILE A 372 -5.20 -24.39 28.24
N LYS A 373 -6.49 -24.65 28.41
CA LYS A 373 -7.41 -24.93 27.29
C LYS A 373 -7.43 -23.78 26.28
N GLN A 374 -7.41 -22.54 26.74
CA GLN A 374 -7.38 -21.39 25.84
C GLN A 374 -6.08 -21.31 25.04
N LEU A 375 -4.93 -21.64 25.65
CA LEU A 375 -3.64 -21.70 24.96
C LEU A 375 -3.61 -22.82 23.91
N GLU A 376 -4.27 -23.95 24.17
CA GLU A 376 -4.38 -25.07 23.22
C GLU A 376 -5.18 -24.74 21.95
N LEU A 377 -6.00 -23.68 21.96
CA LEU A 377 -6.76 -23.23 20.78
C LEU A 377 -5.93 -22.38 19.80
N PHE A 378 -4.73 -21.95 20.18
CA PHE A 378 -3.91 -21.08 19.34
C PHE A 378 -3.59 -21.69 17.96
N PRO A 379 -3.21 -22.98 17.82
CA PRO A 379 -2.96 -23.59 16.52
C PRO A 379 -4.20 -23.77 15.63
N GLU A 380 -5.42 -23.73 16.19
CA GLU A 380 -6.66 -23.74 15.39
C GLU A 380 -6.98 -22.33 14.86
N THR A 381 -6.52 -21.30 15.57
CA THR A 381 -6.76 -19.90 15.23
C THR A 381 -5.79 -19.38 14.15
N VAL A 382 -4.55 -19.89 14.14
CA VAL A 382 -3.47 -19.57 13.18
C VAL A 382 -3.47 -20.59 12.06
#